data_AF-A0A9Q4KF52-F1
#
_entry.id   AF-A0A9Q4KF52-F1
#
_cell.length_a   1.000
_cell.length_b   1.000
_cell.length_c   1.000
_cell.angle_alpha   90.00
_cell.angle_beta   90.00
_cell.angle_gamma   90.00
#
_symmetry.space_group_name_H-M   'P 1'
#
loop_
_entity.id
_entity.type
_entity.pdbx_description
1 polymer ?
#
loop_
_entity_poly.entity_id
_entity_poly.type
_entity_poly.pdbx_seq_one_letter_code
_entity_poly.pdbx_strand_id
1 'polypeptide(L)'
;MNELVFMVPLKITSALSLNKIYSGIFWAKRKKQKDDIKTLVKIALRGREKIKFDKPVEIEMQFNSRLDVSNHAYVFKMIEDAIKELGIIKDDTDKYVKKCTMLKQGVFDGIIVCIREYEE
;
A
#
# COMPACT_ATOMS: atom_id res chain seq x y z
N MET A 1 3.24 -1.33 -21.41
CA MET A 1 3.54 -1.14 -19.98
C MET A 1 2.96 -2.29 -19.19
N ASN A 2 3.74 -2.86 -18.28
CA ASN A 2 3.16 -3.78 -17.30
C ASN A 2 2.42 -2.98 -16.24
N GLU A 3 1.26 -3.47 -15.83
CA GLU A 3 0.44 -2.93 -14.75
C GLU A 3 -0.06 -4.07 -13.88
N LEU A 4 -0.12 -3.83 -12.56
CA LEU A 4 -0.71 -4.72 -11.58
C LEU A 4 -1.72 -3.93 -10.74
N VAL A 5 -2.98 -4.29 -10.87
CA VAL A 5 -4.07 -3.74 -10.04
C VAL A 5 -4.63 -4.83 -9.12
N PHE A 6 -4.76 -4.50 -7.85
CA PHE A 6 -5.38 -5.38 -6.85
C PHE A 6 -6.10 -4.59 -5.76
N MET A 7 -7.04 -5.25 -5.09
CA MET A 7 -7.89 -4.65 -4.06
C MET A 7 -7.56 -5.26 -2.70
N VAL A 8 -7.31 -4.40 -1.70
CA VAL A 8 -7.06 -4.80 -0.32
C VAL A 8 -8.30 -4.48 0.50
N PRO A 9 -9.07 -5.49 0.96
CA PRO A 9 -10.31 -5.29 1.72
C PRO A 9 -9.99 -4.91 3.18
N LEU A 10 -9.51 -3.68 3.38
CA LEU A 10 -9.13 -3.13 4.68
C LEU A 10 -10.06 -1.99 5.06
N LYS A 11 -10.81 -2.17 6.15
CA LYS A 11 -11.60 -1.08 6.73
C LYS A 11 -10.68 -0.06 7.40
N ILE A 12 -10.61 1.14 6.84
CA ILE A 12 -9.73 2.21 7.33
C ILE A 12 -10.43 3.03 8.40
N THR A 13 -9.85 3.07 9.60
CA THR A 13 -10.32 3.88 10.73
C THR A 13 -9.23 4.82 11.22
N SER A 14 -9.55 5.73 12.14
CA SER A 14 -8.57 6.63 12.76
C SER A 14 -7.42 5.91 13.47
N ALA A 15 -7.56 4.63 13.81
CA ALA A 15 -6.48 3.82 14.36
C ALA A 15 -5.34 3.55 13.35
N LEU A 16 -5.61 3.72 12.06
CA LEU A 16 -4.67 3.55 10.95
C LEU A 16 -4.24 4.90 10.34
N SER A 17 -4.54 6.03 11.00
CA SER A 17 -4.10 7.34 10.53
C SER A 17 -2.63 7.59 10.84
N LEU A 18 -1.96 8.35 9.98
CA LEU A 18 -0.61 8.86 10.25
C LEU A 18 -0.58 9.68 11.55
N ASN A 19 -1.61 10.49 11.80
CA ASN A 19 -1.76 11.22 13.07
C ASN A 19 -1.74 10.30 14.29
N LYS A 20 -2.26 9.08 14.19
CA LYS A 20 -2.21 8.11 15.29
C LYS A 20 -0.78 7.67 15.61
N ILE A 21 0.07 7.54 14.59
CA ILE A 21 1.50 7.25 14.77
C ILE A 21 2.20 8.39 15.50
N TYR A 22 1.96 9.64 15.08
CA TYR A 22 2.53 10.82 15.74
C TYR A 22 2.08 10.97 17.19
N SER A 23 0.83 10.62 17.51
CA SER A 23 0.31 10.64 18.90
C SER A 23 0.91 9.56 19.81
N GLY A 24 1.76 8.69 19.27
CA GLY A 24 2.26 7.51 19.96
C GLY A 24 1.31 6.32 19.85
N ILE A 25 1.88 5.17 19.52
CA ILE A 25 1.20 3.88 19.50
C ILE A 25 2.13 2.82 20.10
N PHE A 26 1.57 1.94 20.93
CA PHE A 26 2.33 0.81 21.46
C PHE A 26 2.89 -0.04 20.32
N TRP A 27 4.19 -0.35 20.38
CA TRP A 27 4.90 -1.08 19.33
C TRP A 27 4.19 -2.39 18.96
N ALA A 28 3.70 -3.15 19.94
CA ALA A 28 2.99 -4.40 19.69
C ALA A 28 1.72 -4.21 18.85
N LYS A 29 0.97 -3.12 19.07
CA LYS A 29 -0.22 -2.78 18.29
C LYS A 29 0.15 -2.36 16.87
N ARG A 30 1.20 -1.55 16.70
CA ARG A 30 1.75 -1.17 15.39
C ARG A 30 2.22 -2.39 14.60
N LYS A 31 2.95 -3.31 15.25
CA LYS A 31 3.39 -4.57 14.65
C LYS A 31 2.19 -5.40 14.18
N LYS A 32 1.19 -5.57 15.04
CA LYS A 32 -0.05 -6.29 14.67
C LYS A 32 -0.74 -5.65 13.45
N GLN A 33 -0.89 -4.33 13.40
CA GLN A 33 -1.46 -3.65 12.24
C GLN A 33 -0.68 -3.94 10.96
N LYS A 34 0.66 -3.88 11.02
CA LYS A 34 1.54 -4.21 9.89
C LYS A 34 1.35 -5.66 9.43
N ASP A 35 1.33 -6.60 10.36
CA ASP A 35 1.22 -8.04 10.04
C ASP A 35 -0.17 -8.40 9.47
N ASP A 36 -1.24 -7.80 10.00
CA ASP A 36 -2.60 -7.98 9.50
C ASP A 36 -2.72 -7.43 8.06
N ILE A 37 -2.17 -6.24 7.78
CA ILE A 37 -2.18 -5.64 6.42
C ILE A 37 -1.35 -6.47 5.44
N LYS A 38 -0.16 -6.93 5.85
CA LYS A 38 0.65 -7.83 5.02
C LYS A 38 -0.10 -9.10 4.64
N THR A 39 -0.85 -9.67 5.57
CA THR A 39 -1.68 -10.85 5.32
C THR A 39 -2.74 -10.55 4.27
N LEU A 40 -3.43 -9.42 4.35
CA LEU A 40 -4.43 -9.01 3.37
C LEU A 40 -3.82 -8.79 1.97
N VAL A 41 -2.65 -8.15 1.90
CA VAL A 41 -1.91 -7.95 0.63
C VAL A 41 -1.53 -9.30 0.00
N LYS A 42 -0.99 -10.23 0.79
CA LYS A 42 -0.67 -11.59 0.33
C LYS A 42 -1.89 -12.32 -0.23
N ILE A 43 -3.03 -12.21 0.45
CA ILE A 43 -4.29 -12.82 -0.01
C ILE A 43 -4.75 -12.18 -1.32
N ALA A 44 -4.73 -10.85 -1.42
CA ALA A 44 -5.14 -10.10 -2.61
C ALA A 44 -4.29 -10.43 -3.85
N LEU A 45 -3.04 -10.85 -3.64
CA LEU A 45 -2.07 -11.18 -4.68
C LEU A 45 -1.88 -12.68 -4.90
N ARG A 46 -2.68 -13.52 -4.23
CA ARG A 46 -2.59 -14.98 -4.39
C ARG A 46 -2.79 -15.38 -5.85
N GLY A 47 -1.91 -16.23 -6.37
CA GLY A 47 -1.86 -16.65 -7.77
C GLY A 47 -1.19 -15.65 -8.72
N ARG A 48 -0.71 -14.51 -8.21
CA ARG A 48 -0.02 -13.45 -8.97
C ARG A 48 1.42 -13.23 -8.47
N GLU A 49 1.97 -14.17 -7.70
CA GLU A 49 3.28 -14.06 -7.05
C GLU A 49 4.45 -14.02 -8.05
N LYS A 50 4.21 -14.40 -9.30
CA LYS A 50 5.22 -14.35 -10.38
C LYS A 50 5.34 -12.97 -11.03
N ILE A 51 4.39 -12.06 -10.79
CA ILE A 51 4.43 -10.71 -11.34
C ILE A 51 5.52 -9.92 -10.62
N LYS A 52 6.49 -9.41 -11.39
CA LYS A 52 7.61 -8.62 -10.90
C LYS A 52 7.87 -7.46 -11.84
N PHE A 53 8.30 -6.35 -11.27
CA PHE A 53 8.68 -5.15 -12.01
C PHE A 53 10.20 -4.99 -11.94
N ASP A 54 10.87 -5.14 -13.10
CA ASP A 54 12.31 -4.92 -13.22
C ASP A 54 12.66 -3.46 -13.50
N LYS A 55 11.71 -2.71 -14.08
CA LYS A 55 11.80 -1.26 -14.29
C LYS A 55 11.31 -0.50 -13.05
N PRO A 56 11.73 0.77 -12.86
CA PRO A 56 11.14 1.63 -11.84
C PRO A 56 9.62 1.73 -12.03
N VAL A 57 8.87 1.89 -10.94
CA VAL A 57 7.41 1.92 -10.92
C VAL A 57 6.88 3.23 -10.36
N GLU A 58 5.62 3.50 -10.67
CA GLU A 58 4.77 4.36 -9.85
C GLU A 58 3.73 3.51 -9.10
N ILE A 59 3.48 3.89 -7.84
CA ILE A 59 2.53 3.24 -6.95
C ILE A 59 1.41 4.23 -6.66
N GLU A 60 0.20 3.87 -7.03
CA GLU A 60 -1.02 4.59 -6.70
C GLU A 60 -1.86 3.78 -5.72
N MET A 61 -2.33 4.43 -4.66
CA MET A 61 -3.29 3.83 -3.73
C MET A 61 -4.50 4.75 -3.58
N GLN A 62 -5.69 4.19 -3.81
CA GLN A 62 -6.96 4.89 -3.71
C GLN A 62 -7.72 4.39 -2.49
N PHE A 63 -8.00 5.28 -1.55
CA PHE A 63 -8.51 4.92 -0.22
C PHE A 63 -9.99 5.30 -0.05
N ASN A 64 -10.79 4.38 0.44
CA ASN A 64 -12.15 4.67 0.94
C ASN A 64 -12.12 4.82 2.46
N SER A 65 -12.22 6.06 2.92
CA SER A 65 -12.28 6.40 4.35
C SER A 65 -12.76 7.84 4.56
N ARG A 66 -13.02 8.22 5.81
CA ARG A 66 -13.30 9.61 6.20
C ARG A 66 -12.05 10.42 6.59
N LEU A 67 -10.86 9.83 6.55
CA LEU A 67 -9.62 10.51 6.92
C LEU A 67 -9.14 11.45 5.80
N ASP A 68 -8.30 12.44 6.11
CA ASP A 68 -7.61 13.22 5.07
C ASP A 68 -6.71 12.32 4.21
N VAL A 69 -6.45 12.70 2.95
CA VAL A 69 -5.62 11.90 2.03
C VAL A 69 -4.24 11.61 2.63
N SER A 70 -3.57 12.62 3.18
CA SER A 70 -2.24 12.50 3.79
C SER A 70 -2.19 11.54 4.98
N ASN A 71 -3.31 11.38 5.71
CA ASN A 71 -3.40 10.46 6.83
C ASN A 71 -3.24 8.98 6.42
N HIS A 72 -3.37 8.66 5.12
CA HIS A 72 -3.18 7.30 4.60
C HIS A 72 -1.72 6.93 4.41
N ALA A 73 -0.76 7.86 4.52
CA ALA A 73 0.66 7.56 4.34
C ALA A 73 1.15 6.41 5.23
N TYR A 74 0.57 6.26 6.44
CA TYR A 74 0.88 5.14 7.31
C TYR A 74 0.45 3.78 6.71
N VAL A 75 -0.77 3.70 6.17
CA VAL A 75 -1.26 2.48 5.50
C VAL A 75 -0.51 2.24 4.19
N PHE A 76 -0.27 3.31 3.43
CA PHE A 76 0.51 3.26 2.19
C PHE A 76 1.86 2.57 2.43
N LYS A 77 2.60 3.02 3.46
CA LYS A 77 3.91 2.47 3.79
C LYS A 77 3.85 0.98 4.15
N MET A 78 2.80 0.54 4.86
CA MET A 78 2.64 -0.87 5.22
C MET A 78 2.33 -1.76 4.01
N ILE A 79 1.58 -1.25 3.03
CA ILE A 79 1.30 -1.97 1.78
C ILE A 79 2.54 -1.99 0.89
N GLU A 80 3.25 -0.87 0.76
CA GLU A 80 4.52 -0.78 0.03
C GLU A 80 5.57 -1.76 0.58
N ASP A 81 5.73 -1.81 1.91
CA ASP A 81 6.59 -2.80 2.58
C ASP A 81 6.18 -4.24 2.22
N ALA A 82 4.87 -4.52 2.18
CA ALA A 82 4.36 -5.86 1.84
C ALA A 82 4.64 -6.24 0.38
N ILE A 83 4.47 -5.29 -0.55
CA ILE A 83 4.78 -5.47 -1.98
C ILE A 83 6.27 -5.76 -2.17
N LYS A 84 7.14 -5.01 -1.48
CA LYS A 84 8.59 -5.24 -1.48
C LYS A 84 8.95 -6.62 -0.90
N GLU A 85 8.39 -6.99 0.24
CA GLU A 85 8.63 -8.30 0.88
C GLU A 85 8.15 -9.48 0.02
N LEU A 86 7.15 -9.27 -0.84
CA LEU A 86 6.68 -10.26 -1.81
C LEU A 86 7.55 -10.34 -3.06
N GLY A 87 8.51 -9.42 -3.22
CA GLY A 87 9.41 -9.36 -4.37
C GLY A 87 8.73 -8.91 -5.67
N ILE A 88 7.57 -8.25 -5.58
CA ILE A 88 6.90 -7.61 -6.74
C ILE A 88 7.73 -6.43 -7.23
N ILE A 89 8.25 -5.63 -6.29
CA ILE A 89 9.28 -4.62 -6.53
C ILE A 89 10.55 -5.02 -5.77
N LYS A 90 11.71 -4.62 -6.29
CA LYS A 90 12.99 -5.00 -5.70
C LYS A 90 13.32 -4.24 -4.41
N ASP A 91 12.97 -2.96 -4.35
CA ASP A 91 13.15 -2.09 -3.18
C ASP A 91 12.15 -0.92 -3.24
N ASP A 92 12.03 -0.14 -2.17
CA ASP A 92 11.19 1.06 -2.06
C ASP A 92 11.98 2.37 -2.19
N THR A 93 13.25 2.29 -2.60
CA THR A 93 14.07 3.46 -2.88
C THR A 93 13.65 4.16 -4.18
N ASP A 94 14.06 5.41 -4.33
CA ASP A 94 13.81 6.24 -5.52
C ASP A 94 14.35 5.63 -6.84
N LYS A 95 15.27 4.67 -6.76
CA LYS A 95 15.71 3.87 -7.90
C LYS A 95 14.59 3.00 -8.47
N TYR A 96 13.71 2.46 -7.63
CA TYR A 96 12.68 1.49 -8.02
C TYR A 96 11.27 2.05 -7.90
N VAL A 97 11.03 3.05 -7.04
CA VAL A 97 9.73 3.71 -6.89
C VAL A 97 9.91 5.19 -7.18
N LYS A 98 9.46 5.65 -8.34
CA LYS A 98 9.65 7.04 -8.80
C LYS A 98 8.53 7.97 -8.38
N LYS A 99 7.34 7.43 -8.13
CA LYS A 99 6.16 8.23 -7.79
C LYS A 99 5.20 7.45 -6.90
N CYS A 100 4.74 8.11 -5.86
CA CYS A 100 3.72 7.61 -4.94
C CYS A 100 2.52 8.56 -5.00
N THR A 101 1.35 8.01 -5.32
CA THR A 101 0.10 8.78 -5.45
C THR A 101 -0.93 8.25 -4.46
N MET A 102 -1.51 9.14 -3.66
CA MET A 102 -2.59 8.81 -2.73
C MET A 102 -3.86 9.56 -3.14
N LEU A 103 -4.94 8.83 -3.36
CA LEU A 103 -6.23 9.39 -3.82
C LEU A 103 -7.37 8.94 -2.92
N LYS A 104 -8.52 9.60 -3.05
CA LYS A 104 -9.80 9.12 -2.51
C LYS A 104 -10.58 8.38 -3.59
N GLN A 105 -11.33 7.37 -3.16
CA GLN A 105 -12.32 6.71 -4.00
C GLN A 105 -13.55 6.32 -3.16
N GLY A 106 -14.68 6.10 -3.83
CA GLY A 106 -15.95 5.70 -3.22
C GLY A 106 -16.58 4.44 -3.85
N VAL A 107 -15.82 3.67 -4.61
CA VAL A 107 -16.27 2.51 -5.39
C VAL A 107 -16.03 1.16 -4.70
N PHE A 108 -15.06 1.08 -3.79
CA PHE A 108 -14.69 -0.15 -3.09
C PHE A 108 -14.48 0.12 -1.59
N ASP A 109 -15.01 -0.72 -0.70
CA ASP A 109 -14.79 -0.60 0.75
C ASP A 109 -13.40 -1.15 1.12
N GLY A 110 -12.38 -0.33 0.88
CA GLY A 110 -10.98 -0.67 1.11
C GLY A 110 -10.03 0.17 0.28
N ILE A 111 -9.00 -0.47 -0.24
CA ILE A 111 -7.90 0.18 -0.97
C ILE A 111 -7.75 -0.46 -2.34
N ILE A 112 -7.74 0.36 -3.38
CA ILE A 112 -7.33 -0.06 -4.72
C ILE A 112 -5.86 0.30 -4.86
N VAL A 113 -5.03 -0.68 -5.17
CA VAL A 113 -3.59 -0.50 -5.38
C VAL A 113 -3.29 -0.73 -6.85
N CYS A 114 -2.65 0.25 -7.48
CA CYS A 114 -2.14 0.16 -8.84
C CYS A 114 -0.61 0.34 -8.80
N ILE A 115 0.10 -0.60 -9.41
CA ILE A 115 1.54 -0.53 -9.64
C ILE A 115 1.75 -0.61 -11.15
N ARG A 116 2.44 0.37 -11.72
CA ARG A 116 2.77 0.35 -13.15
C ARG A 116 4.18 0.83 -13.38
N GLU A 117 4.79 0.35 -14.47
CA GLU A 117 6.13 0.81 -14.88
C GLU A 117 6.11 2.32 -15.06
N TYR A 118 7.13 3.00 -14.53
CA TYR A 118 7.32 4.43 -14.67
C TYR A 118 7.85 4.75 -16.05
N GLU A 119 7.20 5.69 -16.74
CA GLU A 119 7.66 6.28 -17.98
C GLU A 119 8.13 7.71 -17.70
N GLU A 120 9.30 8.07 -18.24
CA GLU A 120 9.90 9.41 -18.08
C GLU A 120 9.17 10.49 -18.89
#